data_AF-A0A6A6KA53-F1
#
_entry.id   AF-A0A6A6KA53-F1
#
_cell.length_a   1.000
_cell.length_b   1.000
_cell.length_c   1.000
_cell.angle_alpha   90.00
_cell.angle_beta   90.00
_cell.angle_gamma   90.00
#
_symmetry.space_group_name_H-M   'P 1'
#
loop_
_entity.id
_entity.type
_entity.pdbx_description
1 polymer ?
#
loop_
_entity_poly.entity_id
_entity_poly.type
_entity_poly.pdbx_seq_one_letter_code
_entity_poly.pdbx_strand_id
1 'polypeptide(L)'
;MENVTFGDGGIWSTYTKDDIGGCSRAKAIKNLEHVRVFSQKLEPDIGQIKALRRQCCDISPSFNESMVISIRQCGTDELISMHF
;
A
#
# COMPACT_ATOMS: atom_id res chain seq x y z
N MET A 1 3.76 4.19 15.87
CA MET A 1 2.31 4.31 16.19
C MET A 1 1.53 4.15 14.90
N GLU A 2 0.60 3.22 14.86
CA GLU A 2 -0.20 2.89 13.68
C GLU A 2 -1.62 3.40 13.91
N ASN A 3 -2.24 3.99 12.89
CA ASN A 3 -3.62 4.48 12.96
C ASN A 3 -4.43 3.95 11.78
N VAL A 4 -5.65 3.46 12.05
CA VAL A 4 -6.58 2.96 11.05
C VAL A 4 -7.84 3.81 11.07
N THR A 5 -8.18 4.41 9.93
CA THR A 5 -9.41 5.18 9.76
C THR A 5 -10.27 4.58 8.67
N PHE A 6 -11.59 4.56 8.91
CA PHE A 6 -12.55 4.14 7.90
C PHE A 6 -12.98 5.38 7.09
N GLY A 7 -12.81 5.32 5.78
CA GLY A 7 -13.24 6.37 4.85
C GLY A 7 -14.36 5.88 3.95
N ASP A 8 -15.02 6.80 3.25
CA ASP A 8 -16.08 6.45 2.30
C ASP A 8 -15.45 5.65 1.14
N GLY A 9 -15.66 4.33 1.14
CA GLY A 9 -15.12 3.40 0.14
C GLY A 9 -13.93 2.51 0.56
N GLY A 10 -13.43 2.59 1.80
CA GLY A 10 -12.34 1.69 2.22
C GLY A 10 -11.68 1.99 3.57
N ILE A 11 -10.55 1.32 3.80
CA ILE A 11 -9.73 1.43 5.01
C ILE A 11 -8.46 2.20 4.68
N TRP A 12 -8.14 3.19 5.50
CA TRP A 12 -6.87 3.89 5.50
C TRP A 12 -6.02 3.43 6.69
N SER A 13 -4.82 2.95 6.42
CA SER A 13 -3.82 2.64 7.43
C SER A 13 -2.64 3.61 7.31
N THR A 14 -2.23 4.21 8.42
CA THR A 14 -1.08 5.12 8.46
C THR A 14 0.04 4.50 9.28
N TYR A 15 1.20 4.38 8.65
CA TYR A 15 2.44 3.91 9.25
C TYR A 15 3.39 5.09 9.39
N THR A 16 3.95 5.25 10.57
CA THR A 16 4.99 6.24 10.84
C THR A 16 6.33 5.53 10.95
N LYS A 17 7.35 6.11 10.34
CA LYS A 17 8.73 5.65 10.37
C LYS A 17 9.16 5.44 11.82
N ASP A 18 9.79 4.30 12.05
CA ASP A 18 10.47 4.04 13.31
C ASP A 18 11.89 4.59 13.24
N ASP A 19 12.25 5.39 14.25
CA ASP A 19 13.60 5.94 14.41
C ASP A 19 14.51 5.00 15.22
N ILE A 20 13.95 3.93 15.79
CA ILE A 20 14.68 2.96 16.62
C ILE A 20 15.37 1.93 15.71
N GLY A 21 16.49 2.30 15.07
CA GLY A 21 17.43 1.33 14.49
C GLY A 21 18.07 1.67 13.13
N GLY A 22 19.24 1.06 12.89
CA GLY A 22 20.12 1.24 11.73
C GLY A 22 19.72 0.49 10.45
N CYS A 23 18.44 0.56 10.07
CA CYS A 23 18.01 0.06 8.77
C CYS A 23 18.64 0.87 7.64
N SER A 24 19.32 0.21 6.70
CA SER A 24 19.85 0.86 5.50
C SER A 24 18.72 1.38 4.63
N ARG A 25 18.71 2.67 4.30
CA ARG A 25 17.65 3.30 3.51
C ARG A 25 18.16 3.64 2.11
N ALA A 26 17.36 3.34 1.10
CA ALA A 26 17.64 3.82 -0.25
C ALA A 26 17.59 5.36 -0.28
N LYS A 27 18.50 6.00 -1.02
CA LYS A 27 18.56 7.48 -1.14
C LYS A 27 17.23 8.09 -1.57
N ALA A 28 16.44 7.36 -2.35
CA ALA A 28 15.13 7.79 -2.84
C ALA A 28 14.07 7.96 -1.73
N ILE A 29 14.20 7.24 -0.60
CA ILE A 29 13.23 7.26 0.51
C ILE A 29 13.82 7.81 1.81
N LYS A 30 14.96 8.51 1.73
CA LYS A 30 15.72 8.96 2.90
C LYS A 30 14.93 9.88 3.84
N ASN A 31 13.96 10.63 3.30
CA ASN A 31 13.15 11.61 4.03
C ASN A 31 11.75 11.08 4.34
N LEU A 32 11.44 9.82 4.00
CA LEU A 32 10.10 9.27 4.16
C LEU A 32 9.78 9.03 5.63
N GLU A 33 8.80 9.76 6.16
CA GLU A 33 8.34 9.69 7.55
C GLU A 33 7.01 8.95 7.68
N HIS A 34 6.12 9.08 6.69
CA HIS A 34 4.77 8.51 6.76
C HIS A 34 4.40 7.74 5.50
N VAL A 35 3.85 6.55 5.67
CA VAL A 35 3.23 5.78 4.60
C VAL A 35 1.75 5.65 4.90
N ARG A 36 0.90 6.14 4.00
CA ARG A 36 -0.55 5.98 4.07
C ARG A 36 -0.97 4.93 3.04
N VAL A 37 -1.66 3.91 3.50
CA VAL A 37 -2.13 2.80 2.68
C VAL A 37 -3.65 2.87 2.62
N PHE A 38 -4.21 2.93 1.42
CA PHE A 38 -5.64 2.78 1.19
C PHE A 38 -5.93 1.38 0.68
N SER A 39 -6.91 0.70 1.27
CA SER A 39 -7.42 -0.57 0.78
C SER A 39 -8.94 -0.56 0.67
N GLN A 40 -9.45 -1.01 -0.47
CA GLN A 40 -10.89 -1.21 -0.63
C GLN A 40 -11.32 -2.44 0.16
N LYS A 41 -12.50 -2.38 0.79
CA LYS A 41 -13.10 -3.54 1.44
C LYS A 41 -13.43 -4.56 0.35
N LEU A 42 -12.65 -5.63 0.29
CA LEU A 42 -12.95 -6.76 -0.58
C LEU A 42 -14.19 -7.45 -0.03
N GLU A 43 -15.30 -7.43 -0.77
CA GLU A 43 -16.35 -8.43 -0.57
C GLU A 43 -15.84 -9.74 -1.16
N PRO A 44 -15.54 -10.76 -0.34
CA PRO A 44 -15.16 -12.05 -0.88
C PRO A 44 -16.39 -12.66 -1.55
N ASP A 45 -16.46 -12.56 -2.88
CA ASP A 45 -17.37 -13.38 -3.66
C ASP A 45 -17.05 -14.85 -3.35
N ILE A 46 -18.01 -15.55 -2.75
CA ILE A 46 -17.85 -16.90 -2.20
C ILE A 46 -17.43 -17.90 -3.31
N GLY A 47 -17.61 -17.54 -4.59
CA GLY A 47 -17.11 -18.30 -5.75
C GLY A 47 -15.63 -18.10 -6.09
N GLN A 48 -14.94 -17.08 -5.55
CA GLN A 48 -13.57 -16.68 -5.91
C GLN A 48 -12.47 -17.11 -4.93
N ILE A 49 -12.78 -18.02 -4.00
CA ILE A 49 -11.81 -18.63 -3.06
C ILE A 49 -10.71 -19.46 -3.80
N LYS A 50 -10.78 -19.61 -5.13
CA LYS A 50 -9.86 -20.47 -5.90
C LYS A 50 -8.45 -19.93 -6.12
N ALA A 51 -8.20 -18.63 -5.97
CA ALA A 51 -6.87 -18.07 -5.83
C ALA A 51 -7.02 -16.60 -5.41
N LEU A 52 -6.46 -16.21 -4.28
CA LEU A 52 -6.34 -14.79 -3.93
C LEU A 52 -5.59 -14.11 -5.09
N ARG A 53 -6.30 -13.43 -5.99
CA ARG A 53 -5.67 -12.71 -7.10
C ARG A 53 -4.72 -11.71 -6.48
N ARG A 54 -3.48 -11.66 -6.99
CA ARG A 54 -2.49 -10.66 -6.58
C ARG A 54 -3.16 -9.29 -6.64
N GLN A 55 -3.13 -8.55 -5.54
CA GLN A 55 -3.63 -7.17 -5.55
C GLN A 55 -2.59 -6.29 -6.24
N CYS A 56 -3.07 -5.31 -7.01
CA CYS A 56 -2.21 -4.30 -7.60
C CYS A 56 -2.12 -3.10 -6.66
N CYS A 57 -0.96 -2.45 -6.67
CA CYS A 57 -0.69 -1.28 -5.86
C CYS A 57 -0.28 -0.10 -6.74
N ASP A 58 -1.00 1.00 -6.60
CA ASP A 58 -0.58 2.28 -7.17
C ASP A 58 0.23 3.02 -6.11
N ILE A 59 1.49 3.32 -6.46
CA ILE A 59 2.37 4.10 -5.60
C ILE A 59 2.32 5.53 -6.11
N SER A 60 1.69 6.40 -5.34
CA SER A 60 1.76 7.85 -5.56
C SER A 60 2.92 8.40 -4.73
N PRO A 61 4.07 8.71 -5.36
CA PRO A 61 5.17 9.33 -4.62
C PRO A 61 4.72 10.73 -4.18
N SER A 62 4.79 11.01 -2.88
CA SER A 62 4.92 12.40 -2.45
C SER A 62 6.42 12.66 -2.32
N PHE A 63 6.93 13.68 -3.02
CA PHE A 63 8.37 13.94 -3.17
C PHE A 63 9.10 14.35 -1.87
N ASN A 64 8.45 14.23 -0.72
CA ASN A 64 8.92 14.77 0.56
C ASN A 64 8.91 13.68 1.63
N GLU A 65 7.98 13.78 2.57
CA GLU A 65 7.98 13.03 3.83
C GLU A 65 6.86 11.98 3.89
N SER A 66 5.97 11.97 2.91
CA SER A 66 4.85 11.03 2.88
C SER A 66 4.80 10.19 1.61
N MET A 67 4.12 9.06 1.64
CA MET A 67 3.81 8.28 0.45
C MET A 67 2.39 7.74 0.59
N VAL A 68 1.68 7.66 -0.53
CA VAL A 68 0.37 6.99 -0.58
C VAL A 68 0.50 5.73 -1.44
N ILE A 69 0.07 4.61 -0.87
CA ILE A 69 -0.04 3.33 -1.56
C ILE A 69 -1.52 2.98 -1.62
N SER A 70 -2.08 2.82 -2.82
CA SER A 70 -3.47 2.42 -3.02
C SER A 70 -3.53 0.97 -3.48
N ILE A 71 -4.13 0.11 -2.65
CA ILE A 71 -4.35 -1.30 -2.95
C ILE A 71 -5.70 -1.44 -3.65
N ARG A 72 -5.69 -2.06 -4.83
CA ARG A 72 -6.87 -2.27 -5.67
C ARG A 72 -6.84 -3.62 -6.38
N GLN A 73 -7.96 -3.97 -6.99
CA GLN A 73 -7.97 -5.05 -7.97
C GLN A 73 -7.11 -4.65 -9.18
N CYS A 74 -6.35 -5.62 -9.69
CA CYS A 74 -5.64 -5.43 -10.95
C CYS A 74 -6.64 -5.31 -12.09
N GLY A 75 -6.30 -4.51 -13.10
CA GLY A 75 -7.03 -4.47 -14.36
C GLY A 75 -6.98 -5.82 -15.07
N THR A 76 -7.97 -6.09 -15.91
CA THR A 76 -7.90 -7.20 -16.86
C THR A 76 -6.71 -6.95 -17.77
N ASP A 77 -5.75 -7.88 -17.78
CA ASP A 77 -4.49 -7.79 -18.56
C ASP A 77 -3.49 -6.71 -18.12
N GLU A 78 -3.60 -6.20 -16.88
CA GLU A 78 -2.58 -5.31 -16.32
C GLU A 78 -1.23 -6.04 -16.20
N LEU A 79 -0.19 -5.47 -16.81
CA LEU A 79 1.16 -6.01 -16.72
C LEU A 79 1.72 -5.78 -15.32
N ILE A 80 2.02 -6.87 -14.63
CA ILE A 80 2.68 -6.82 -13.32
C ILE A 80 4.19 -6.97 -13.50
N SER A 81 4.94 -5.99 -13.00
CA SER A 81 6.39 -6.14 -12.86
C SER A 81 6.69 -6.86 -11.56
N MET A 82 7.32 -8.03 -11.64
CA MET A 82 7.87 -8.73 -10.49
C MET A 82 9.39 -8.67 -10.56
N HIS A 83 10.02 -7.97 -9.61
CA HIS A 83 11.46 -8.07 -9.44
C HIS A 83 11.76 -9.35 -8.64
N PHE A 84 12.47 -10.29 -9.25
CA PHE A 84 12.98 -11.50 -8.60
C PHE A 84 14.30 -11.22 -7.90
#